data_AF-A0A4S2KBU9-F1
#
_entry.id   AF-A0A4S2KBU9-F1
#
_cell.length_a   1.000
_cell.length_b   1.000
_cell.length_c   1.000
_cell.angle_alpha   90.00
_cell.angle_beta   90.00
_cell.angle_gamma   90.00
#
_symmetry.space_group_name_H-M   'P 1'
#
loop_
_entity.id
_entity.type
_entity.pdbx_description
1 polymer ?
#
loop_
_entity_poly.entity_id
_entity_poly.type
_entity_poly.pdbx_seq_one_letter_code
_entity_poly.pdbx_strand_id
1 'polypeptide(L)' 'ACPSTFLPQYYIHEKMGYKPTWGETICALRLMLQEMINLDVISQPVALDVFKSMHMAYPEYATSVFHSNQISGDIL' A
#
# COMPACT_ATOMS: atom_id res chain seq x y z
N ALA A 1 -3.89 -1.02 11.84
CA ALA A 1 -2.61 -1.63 11.44
C ALA A 1 -2.89 -2.71 10.39
N CYS A 2 -2.07 -2.84 9.35
CA CYS A 2 -2.25 -3.83 8.28
C CYS A 2 -1.77 -5.22 8.78
N PRO A 3 -2.64 -6.25 8.87
CA PRO A 3 -2.23 -7.57 9.33
C PRO A 3 -1.29 -8.23 8.33
N SER A 4 -0.19 -8.85 8.78
CA SER A 4 0.75 -9.57 7.90
C SER A 4 0.12 -10.75 7.15
N THR A 5 -0.98 -11.29 7.68
CA THR A 5 -1.76 -12.39 7.10
C THR A 5 -2.92 -11.93 6.21
N PHE A 6 -3.01 -10.63 5.90
CA PHE A 6 -4.13 -10.09 5.12
C PHE A 6 -4.09 -10.48 3.64
N LEU A 7 -2.90 -10.69 3.08
CA LEU A 7 -2.73 -10.91 1.64
C LEU A 7 -3.48 -12.14 1.09
N PRO A 8 -3.49 -13.32 1.76
CA PRO A 8 -4.34 -14.44 1.36
C PRO A 8 -5.84 -14.13 1.35
N GLN A 9 -6.34 -13.36 2.34
CA GLN A 9 -7.75 -12.97 2.39
C GLN A 9 -8.09 -12.00 1.25
N TYR A 10 -7.20 -11.07 0.95
CA TYR A 10 -7.35 -10.14 -0.16
C TYR A 10 -7.52 -10.87 -1.51
N TYR A 11 -6.69 -11.88 -1.79
CA TYR A 11 -6.82 -12.68 -3.02
C TYR A 11 -8.14 -13.44 -3.12
N ILE A 12 -8.67 -13.92 -1.99
CA ILE A 12 -9.98 -14.60 -1.96
C ILE A 12 -11.08 -13.59 -2.28
N HIS A 13 -11.03 -12.40 -1.66
CA HIS A 13 -11.99 -11.33 -1.89
C HIS A 13 -12.00 -10.86 -3.35
N GLU A 14 -10.83 -10.67 -3.94
CA GLU A 14 -10.69 -10.28 -5.36
C GLU A 14 -11.37 -11.29 -6.29
N LYS A 15 -11.16 -12.60 -6.06
CA LYS A 15 -11.81 -13.68 -6.83
C LYS A 15 -13.32 -13.73 -6.69
N MET A 16 -13.86 -13.23 -5.58
CA MET A 16 -15.30 -13.13 -5.33
C MET A 16 -15.92 -11.84 -5.89
N GLY A 17 -15.12 -10.97 -6.52
CA GLY A 17 -15.60 -9.67 -7.01
C GLY A 17 -15.89 -8.66 -5.91
N TYR A 18 -15.34 -8.87 -4.71
CA TYR A 18 -15.39 -7.89 -3.63
C TYR A 18 -14.68 -6.60 -4.07
N LYS A 19 -15.25 -5.45 -3.71
CA LYS A 19 -14.63 -4.15 -3.94
C LYS A 19 -13.92 -3.71 -2.66
N PRO A 20 -12.59 -3.83 -2.58
CA PRO A 20 -11.86 -3.43 -1.38
C PRO A 20 -11.96 -1.93 -1.16
N THR A 21 -12.00 -1.55 0.12
CA THR A 21 -11.77 -0.17 0.53
C THR A 21 -10.36 0.25 0.14
N TRP A 22 -10.13 1.55 0.11
CA TRP A 22 -8.79 2.07 -0.18
C TRP A 22 -7.75 1.62 0.86
N GLY A 23 -8.12 1.60 2.15
CA GLY A 23 -7.26 1.12 3.22
C GLY A 23 -6.85 -0.35 3.05
N GLU A 24 -7.79 -1.20 2.63
CA GLU A 24 -7.50 -2.60 2.30
C GLU A 24 -6.58 -2.72 1.08
N THR A 25 -6.78 -1.88 0.06
CA THR A 25 -5.94 -1.84 -1.15
C THR A 25 -4.49 -1.44 -0.82
N ILE A 26 -4.30 -0.40 -0.01
CA ILE A 26 -2.97 0.05 0.44
C ILE A 26 -2.31 -1.00 1.34
N CYS A 27 -3.08 -1.67 2.19
CA CYS A 27 -2.58 -2.76 3.01
C CYS A 27 -2.09 -3.93 2.15
N ALA A 28 -2.88 -4.37 1.17
CA ALA A 28 -2.48 -5.41 0.23
C ALA A 28 -1.23 -5.00 -0.58
N LEU A 29 -1.20 -3.77 -1.10
CA LEU A 29 -0.05 -3.24 -1.84
C LEU A 29 1.24 -3.27 -1.01
N ARG A 30 1.19 -2.84 0.26
CA ARG A 30 2.35 -2.87 1.16
C ARG A 30 2.91 -4.29 1.32
N LEU A 31 2.03 -5.27 1.53
CA LEU A 31 2.43 -6.67 1.72
C LEU A 31 2.99 -7.28 0.43
N MET A 32 2.39 -6.99 -0.72
CA MET A 32 2.91 -7.43 -2.02
C MET A 32 4.29 -6.86 -2.31
N LEU A 33 4.49 -5.55 -2.06
CA LEU A 33 5.80 -4.91 -2.25
C LEU A 33 6.85 -5.50 -1.32
N GLN A 34 6.49 -5.81 -0.07
CA GLN A 34 7.39 -6.47 0.87
C GLN A 34 7.76 -7.89 0.41
N GLU A 35 6.82 -8.66 -0.13
CA GLU A 35 7.10 -9.97 -0.72
C GLU A 35 8.03 -9.86 -1.92
N MET A 36 7.83 -8.87 -2.81
CA MET A 36 8.70 -8.62 -3.96
C MET A 36 10.13 -8.20 -3.55
N ILE A 37 10.29 -7.46 -2.45
CA ILE A 37 11.61 -7.16 -1.87
C ILE A 37 12.25 -8.46 -1.36
N ASN A 38 11.51 -9.27 -0.59
CA ASN A 38 12.04 -10.51 -0.02
C ASN A 38 12.44 -11.55 -1.08
N LEU A 39 11.81 -11.48 -2.27
CA LEU A 39 12.12 -12.31 -3.42
C LEU A 39 13.18 -11.69 -4.35
N ASP A 40 13.81 -10.57 -3.95
CA ASP A 40 14.78 -9.81 -4.75
C ASP A 40 14.28 -9.40 -6.15
N VAL A 41 12.95 -9.26 -6.32
CA VAL A 41 12.34 -8.83 -7.59
C VAL A 41 12.49 -7.32 -7.78
N ILE A 42 12.35 -6.57 -6.69
CA ILE A 42 12.52 -5.11 -6.66
C ILE A 42 13.36 -4.70 -5.46
N SER A 43 14.05 -3.58 -5.58
CA SER A 43 14.76 -2.98 -4.46
C SER A 43 13.80 -2.18 -3.56
N GLN A 44 14.18 -2.02 -2.29
CA GLN A 44 13.41 -1.25 -1.31
C GLN A 44 13.11 0.21 -1.75
N PRO A 45 14.03 0.95 -2.42
CA PRO A 45 13.71 2.27 -2.96
C PRO A 45 12.60 2.24 -4.01
N VAL A 46 12.60 1.25 -4.90
CA VAL A 46 11.56 1.11 -5.94
C VAL A 46 10.20 0.82 -5.30
N ALA A 47 10.16 -0.05 -4.30
CA ALA A 47 8.95 -0.33 -3.55
C ALA A 47 8.39 0.93 -2.87
N LEU A 48 9.25 1.76 -2.29
CA LEU A 48 8.85 3.01 -1.66
C LEU A 48 8.23 3.99 -2.66
N ASP A 49 8.82 4.13 -3.85
CA ASP A 49 8.32 5.02 -4.89
C ASP A 49 6.98 4.57 -5.44
N VAL A 50 6.80 3.25 -5.64
CA VAL A 50 5.51 2.66 -6.03
C VAL A 50 4.46 2.90 -4.95
N PHE A 51 4.80 2.65 -3.69
CA PHE A 51 3.89 2.85 -2.57
C PHE A 51 3.45 4.31 -2.46
N LYS A 52 4.39 5.26 -2.52
CA LYS A 52 4.09 6.71 -2.51
C LYS A 52 3.19 7.13 -3.67
N SER A 53 3.50 6.67 -4.88
CA SER A 53 2.74 7.03 -6.08
C SER A 53 1.30 6.54 -5.98
N MET A 54 1.10 5.29 -5.56
CA MET A 54 -0.24 4.74 -5.35
C MET A 54 -0.96 5.43 -4.20
N HIS A 55 -0.29 5.66 -3.07
CA HIS A 55 -0.90 6.30 -1.90
C HIS A 55 -1.34 7.75 -2.20
N MET A 56 -0.58 8.49 -3.01
CA MET A 56 -0.93 9.84 -3.49
C MET A 56 -2.04 9.84 -4.55
N ALA A 57 -2.29 8.72 -5.25
CA ALA A 57 -3.41 8.62 -6.17
C ALA A 57 -4.78 8.66 -5.45
N TYR A 58 -4.79 8.52 -4.11
CA TYR A 58 -6.00 8.68 -3.31
C TYR A 58 -6.31 10.15 -3.04
N PRO A 59 -7.43 10.68 -3.55
CA PRO A 59 -7.73 12.10 -3.43
C PRO A 59 -7.76 12.59 -1.99
N GLU A 60 -8.31 11.82 -1.05
CA GLU A 60 -8.44 12.22 0.36
C GLU A 60 -7.10 12.21 1.11
N TYR A 61 -6.17 11.32 0.73
CA TYR A 61 -4.83 11.32 1.30
C TYR A 61 -3.94 12.37 0.66
N ALA A 62 -4.09 12.60 -0.65
CA ALA A 62 -3.47 13.73 -1.33
C ALA A 62 -3.86 15.05 -0.63
N THR A 63 -5.15 15.30 -0.40
CA THR A 63 -5.57 16.49 0.37
C THR A 63 -5.00 16.50 1.77
N SER A 64 -4.98 15.37 2.49
CA SER A 64 -4.33 15.28 3.81
C SER A 64 -2.86 15.71 3.78
N VAL A 65 -2.06 15.19 2.83
CA VAL A 65 -0.63 15.53 2.69
C VAL A 65 -0.42 16.97 2.20
N PHE A 66 -1.30 17.49 1.33
CA PHE A 66 -1.21 18.88 0.88
C PHE A 66 -1.72 19.88 1.92
N HIS A 67 -2.61 19.47 2.83
CA HIS A 67 -3.12 20.31 3.92
C HIS A 67 -2.29 20.21 5.20
N SER A 68 -1.63 19.07 5.44
CA SER A 68 -0.72 18.88 6.57
C SER A 68 0.73 19.02 6.08
N ASN A 69 1.38 20.13 6.42
CA ASN A 69 2.81 20.40 6.14
C ASN A 69 3.79 19.42 6.85
N GLN A 70 3.36 18.20 7.20
CA GLN A 70 4.15 17.17 7.86
C GLN A 70 4.26 15.94 6.97
N ILE A 71 5.30 15.92 6.14
CA ILE A 71 5.83 14.69 5.57
C ILE A 71 6.64 14.02 6.68
N SER A 72 5.99 13.26 7.57
CA SER A 72 6.72 12.40 8.50
C SER A 72 7.29 11.22 7.71
N GLY A 73 8.61 11.05 7.77
CA GLY A 73 9.36 10.03 7.05
C GLY A 73 9.12 8.59 7.49
N ASP A 74 8.15 8.34 8.37
CA ASP A 74 7.78 7.00 8.84
C ASP A 74 6.82 6.33 7.85
N ILE A 75 7.30 6.18 6.62
CA ILE A 75 6.70 5.30 5.62
C ILE A 75 7.69 4.16 5.44
N LEU A 76 7.80 3.28 6.44
CA LEU A 76 8.12 1.85 6.34
C LEU A 76 8.13 1.20 7.72
#